data_AF-D0RR73-F1
#
_entry.id   AF-D0RR73-F1
#
_cell.length_a   1.000
_cell.length_b   1.000
_cell.length_c   1.000
_cell.angle_alpha   90.00
_cell.angle_beta   90.00
_cell.angle_gamma   90.00
#
_symmetry.space_group_name_H-M   'P 1'
#
loop_
_entity.id
_entity.type
_entity.pdbx_description
1 polymer ?
#
loop_
_entity_poly.entity_id
_entity_poly.type
_entity_poly.pdbx_seq_one_letter_code
_entity_poly.pdbx_strand_id
1 'polypeptide(L)'
;MKGTNILLGIIALILALFFGLQIEEQYRDVRYLNNCKKDIKANGIKTDDPIAYCAGLIRQDPYLFTYNRGFVGKYLQENISNAPQQPAPKTEQKK
;
A
#
# COMPACT_ATOMS: atom_id res chain seq x y z
N MET A 1 29.71 -0.05 40.49
CA MET A 1 28.52 0.77 40.18
C MET A 1 28.62 1.52 38.85
N LYS A 2 29.74 2.18 38.50
CA LYS A 2 29.87 2.89 37.20
C LYS A 2 29.71 2.02 35.94
N GLY A 3 30.26 0.80 35.92
CA GLY A 3 30.15 -0.12 34.77
C GLY A 3 28.72 -0.64 34.53
N THR A 4 27.95 -0.87 35.60
CA THR A 4 26.55 -1.30 35.51
C THR A 4 25.67 -0.24 34.87
N ASN A 5 25.92 1.05 35.16
CA ASN A 5 25.18 2.16 34.57
C ASN A 5 25.49 2.35 33.08
N ILE A 6 26.74 2.10 32.66
CA ILE A 6 27.12 2.13 31.24
C ILE A 6 26.44 0.98 30.49
N LEU A 7 26.43 -0.23 31.06
CA LEU A 7 25.75 -1.39 30.47
C LEU A 7 24.24 -1.15 30.33
N LEU A 8 23.58 -0.62 31.36
CA LEU A 8 22.17 -0.24 31.32
C LEU A 8 21.89 0.83 30.26
N GLY A 9 22.78 1.80 30.10
CA GLY A 9 22.68 2.82 29.05
C GLY A 9 22.74 2.22 27.64
N ILE A 10 23.64 1.26 27.38
CA ILE A 10 23.74 0.57 26.09
C ILE A 10 22.48 -0.24 25.80
N ILE A 11 21.96 -0.97 26.80
CA ILE A 11 20.72 -1.76 26.66
C ILE A 11 19.56 -0.83 26.32
N ALA A 12 19.42 0.31 27.01
CA ALA A 12 18.39 1.29 26.73
C ALA A 12 18.47 1.85 25.30
N LEU A 13 19.69 2.09 24.80
CA LEU A 13 19.93 2.58 23.44
C LEU A 13 19.50 1.55 22.39
N ILE A 14 19.87 0.28 22.58
CA ILE A 14 19.47 -0.82 21.69
C ILE A 14 17.95 -0.98 21.67
N LEU A 15 17.31 -0.92 22.83
CA LEU A 15 15.84 -0.98 22.93
C LEU A 15 15.19 0.20 22.20
N ALA A 16 15.68 1.42 22.38
CA ALA A 16 15.15 2.60 21.70
C ALA A 16 15.26 2.50 20.17
N LEU A 17 16.40 2.02 19.66
CA LEU A 17 16.59 1.74 18.22
C LEU A 17 15.61 0.69 17.71
N PHE A 18 15.43 -0.40 18.46
CA PHE A 18 14.51 -1.48 18.06
C PHE A 18 13.04 -1.02 18.05
N PHE A 19 12.62 -0.25 19.06
CA PHE A 19 11.28 0.36 19.08
C PHE A 19 11.09 1.38 17.95
N GLY A 20 12.11 2.19 17.66
CA GLY A 20 12.07 3.15 16.55
C GLY A 20 11.82 2.49 15.20
N LEU A 21 12.49 1.36 14.93
CA LEU A 21 12.31 0.59 13.69
C LEU A 21 10.89 0.02 13.56
N GLN A 22 10.33 -0.52 14.64
CA GLN A 22 8.95 -1.03 14.61
C GLN A 22 7.92 0.08 14.36
N ILE A 23 8.13 1.27 14.94
CA ILE A 23 7.24 2.43 14.73
C ILE A 23 7.29 2.88 13.28
N GLU A 24 8.48 2.92 12.67
CA GLU A 24 8.65 3.31 11.27
C GLU A 24 7.94 2.35 10.32
N GLU A 25 8.05 1.04 10.57
CA GLU A 25 7.40 0.01 9.76
C GLU A 25 5.87 0.13 9.79
N GLN A 26 5.27 0.28 10.98
CA GLN A 26 3.83 0.48 11.11
C GLN A 26 3.36 1.79 10.46
N TYR A 27 4.13 2.88 10.64
CA TYR A 27 3.76 4.19 10.08
C TYR A 27 3.92 4.24 8.56
N ARG A 28 4.89 3.47 8.01
CA ARG A 28 5.11 3.33 6.57
C ARG A 28 3.89 2.71 5.90
N ASP A 29 3.36 1.64 6.45
CA ASP A 29 2.23 0.92 5.85
C ASP A 29 0.96 1.78 5.86
N VAL A 30 0.70 2.49 6.96
CA VAL A 30 -0.40 3.47 7.05
C VAL A 30 -0.22 4.60 6.04
N ARG A 31 1.01 5.10 5.87
CA ARG A 31 1.32 6.16 4.90
C ARG A 31 1.05 5.69 3.47
N TYR A 32 1.49 4.49 3.11
CA TYR A 32 1.31 3.95 1.77
C TYR A 32 -0.16 3.65 1.48
N LEU A 33 -0.91 3.14 2.46
CA LEU A 33 -2.36 2.99 2.34
C LEU A 33 -3.06 4.33 2.07
N ASN A 34 -2.65 5.39 2.78
CA ASN A 34 -3.22 6.72 2.59
C ASN A 34 -2.83 7.35 1.25
N ASN A 35 -1.60 7.10 0.77
CA ASN A 35 -1.18 7.47 -0.58
C ASN A 35 -2.06 6.79 -1.62
N CYS A 36 -2.29 5.48 -1.50
CA CYS A 36 -3.14 4.74 -2.41
C CYS A 36 -4.55 5.33 -2.47
N LYS A 37 -5.17 5.58 -1.31
CA LYS A 37 -6.50 6.20 -1.24
C LYS A 37 -6.56 7.57 -1.94
N LYS A 38 -5.54 8.41 -1.76
CA LYS A 38 -5.47 9.72 -2.43
C LYS A 38 -5.26 9.58 -3.93
N ASP A 39 -4.40 8.66 -4.32
CA ASP A 39 -3.98 8.47 -5.70
C ASP A 39 -5.08 7.87 -6.56
N ILE A 40 -5.83 6.86 -6.08
CA ILE A 40 -7.01 6.35 -6.79
C ILE A 40 -8.09 7.42 -6.98
N LYS A 41 -8.27 8.30 -5.98
CA LYS A 41 -9.21 9.42 -6.07
C LYS A 41 -8.73 10.47 -7.08
N ALA A 42 -7.44 10.78 -7.09
CA ALA A 42 -6.85 11.75 -8.01
C ALA A 42 -6.88 11.25 -9.48
N ASN A 43 -6.68 9.96 -9.70
CA ASN A 43 -6.69 9.34 -11.03
C ASN A 43 -8.08 8.87 -11.49
N GLY A 44 -9.14 9.14 -10.71
CA GLY A 44 -10.53 8.81 -11.10
C GLY A 44 -10.82 7.32 -11.20
N ILE A 45 -10.08 6.47 -10.50
CA ILE A 45 -10.30 5.02 -10.49
C ILE A 45 -11.60 4.73 -9.73
N LYS A 46 -12.57 4.10 -10.41
CA LYS A 46 -13.88 3.76 -9.82
C LYS A 46 -13.71 2.61 -8.82
N THR A 47 -14.09 2.86 -7.58
CA THR A 47 -14.17 1.85 -6.52
C THR A 47 -15.22 2.26 -5.49
N ASP A 48 -16.00 1.30 -5.00
CA ASP A 48 -17.04 1.52 -4.00
C ASP A 48 -16.45 1.72 -2.60
N ASP A 49 -15.32 1.06 -2.31
CA ASP A 49 -14.56 1.22 -1.08
C ASP A 49 -13.05 1.38 -1.39
N PRO A 50 -12.52 2.61 -1.33
CA PRO A 50 -11.10 2.92 -1.51
C PRO A 50 -10.17 2.13 -0.57
N ILE A 51 -10.60 1.85 0.66
CA ILE A 51 -9.77 1.18 1.66
C ILE A 51 -9.69 -0.31 1.34
N ALA A 52 -10.84 -0.96 1.11
CA ALA A 52 -10.88 -2.37 0.73
C ALA A 52 -10.14 -2.61 -0.60
N TYR A 53 -10.26 -1.68 -1.55
CA TYR A 53 -9.56 -1.76 -2.83
C TYR A 53 -8.04 -1.70 -2.65
N CYS A 54 -7.52 -0.70 -1.94
CA CYS A 54 -6.08 -0.61 -1.65
C CYS A 54 -5.57 -1.82 -0.83
N ALA A 55 -6.37 -2.33 0.12
CA ALA A 55 -6.05 -3.55 0.85
C ALA A 55 -6.03 -4.81 -0.06
N GLY A 56 -6.83 -4.82 -1.12
CA GLY A 56 -6.80 -5.83 -2.17
C GLY A 56 -5.49 -5.79 -2.96
N LEU A 57 -5.03 -4.59 -3.34
CA LEU A 57 -3.77 -4.40 -4.07
C LEU A 57 -2.56 -4.84 -3.26
N ILE A 58 -2.54 -4.53 -1.95
CA ILE A 58 -1.48 -4.99 -1.04
C ILE A 58 -1.43 -6.53 -1.00
N ARG A 59 -2.57 -7.21 -1.05
CA ARG A 59 -2.62 -8.69 -1.04
C ARG A 59 -2.25 -9.31 -2.39
N GLN A 60 -2.61 -8.66 -3.49
CA GLN A 60 -2.32 -9.15 -4.84
C GLN A 60 -0.83 -9.03 -5.16
N ASP A 61 -0.24 -7.86 -4.90
CA ASP A 61 1.15 -7.60 -5.24
C ASP A 61 1.81 -6.67 -4.21
N PRO A 62 2.19 -7.22 -3.03
CA PRO A 62 2.74 -6.42 -1.93
C PRO A 62 4.07 -5.76 -2.30
N TYR A 63 4.86 -6.40 -3.17
CA TYR A 63 6.13 -5.85 -3.62
C TYR A 63 5.93 -4.62 -4.49
N LEU A 64 5.06 -4.71 -5.51
CA LEU A 64 4.76 -3.58 -6.38
C LEU A 64 4.11 -2.42 -5.61
N PHE A 65 3.22 -2.72 -4.66
CA PHE A 65 2.59 -1.71 -3.81
C PHE A 65 3.62 -0.96 -2.96
N THR A 66 4.52 -1.70 -2.30
CA THR A 66 5.55 -1.14 -1.41
C THR A 66 6.60 -0.37 -2.19
N TYR A 67 7.05 -0.91 -3.35
CA TYR A 67 8.00 -0.25 -4.24
C TYR A 67 7.51 1.12 -4.69
N ASN A 68 6.23 1.20 -5.08
CA ASN A 68 5.60 2.46 -5.49
C ASN A 68 5.11 3.32 -4.32
N ARG A 69 5.43 2.94 -3.07
CA ARG A 69 5.05 3.69 -1.86
C ARG A 69 3.54 3.96 -1.77
N GLY A 70 2.74 3.02 -2.28
CA GLY A 70 1.29 3.12 -2.36
C GLY A 70 0.75 4.05 -3.45
N PHE A 71 1.56 4.60 -4.37
CA PHE A 71 1.04 5.29 -5.55
C PHE A 71 0.71 4.26 -6.63
N VAL A 72 -0.58 4.10 -6.94
CA VAL A 72 -1.11 2.96 -7.71
C VAL A 72 -1.74 3.34 -9.05
N GLY A 73 -2.07 4.62 -9.25
CA GLY A 73 -2.85 5.11 -10.38
C GLY A 73 -2.21 4.81 -11.72
N LYS A 74 -0.91 5.10 -11.85
CA LYS A 74 -0.17 4.95 -13.11
C LYS A 74 -0.22 3.51 -13.65
N TYR A 75 0.10 2.51 -12.82
CA TYR A 75 0.18 1.13 -13.29
C TYR A 75 -1.18 0.41 -13.29
N LEU A 76 -2.15 0.83 -12.48
CA LEU A 76 -3.52 0.33 -12.59
C LEU A 76 -4.15 0.76 -13.92
N GLN A 77 -3.91 1.99 -14.34
CA GLN A 77 -4.44 2.50 -15.60
C GLN A 77 -3.76 1.84 -16.81
N GLU A 78 -2.47 1.53 -16.72
CA GLU A 78 -1.76 0.70 -17.71
C GLU A 78 -2.33 -0.73 -17.77
N ASN A 79 -2.61 -1.37 -16.63
CA ASN A 79 -3.22 -2.70 -16.60
C ASN A 79 -4.67 -2.74 -17.10
N ILE A 80 -5.47 -1.70 -16.81
CA ILE A 80 -6.83 -1.57 -17.36
C ILE A 80 -6.79 -1.35 -18.88
N SER A 81 -5.84 -0.56 -19.37
CA SER A 81 -5.67 -0.29 -20.81
C SER A 81 -5.18 -1.53 -21.58
N ASN A 82 -4.48 -2.45 -20.92
CA ASN A 82 -4.00 -3.71 -21.49
C ASN A 82 -4.94 -4.91 -21.21
N ALA A 83 -6.03 -4.72 -20.46
CA ALA A 83 -6.99 -5.78 -20.22
C ALA A 83 -7.78 -6.08 -21.51
N PRO A 84 -8.01 -7.36 -21.87
CA PRO A 84 -8.87 -7.70 -22.99
C PRO A 84 -10.25 -7.06 -22.76
N GLN A 85 -10.72 -6.25 -23.72
CA GLN A 85 -12.07 -5.73 -23.70
C GLN A 85 -13.05 -6.91 -23.54
N GLN A 86 -13.82 -6.92 -22.46
CA GLN A 86 -14.94 -7.85 -22.34
C GLN A 86 -15.81 -7.69 -23.60
N PRO A 87 -16.17 -8.77 -24.30
CA PRO A 87 -17.02 -8.68 -25.48
C PRO A 87 -18.32 -7.97 -25.09
N ALA A 88 -18.70 -6.94 -25.86
CA ALA A 88 -19.96 -6.25 -25.68
C ALA A 88 -21.11 -7.28 -25.65
N PRO A 89 -22.09 -7.15 -24.74
CA PRO A 89 -23.22 -8.07 -24.69
C PRO A 89 -23.93 -8.02 -26.05
N LYS A 90 -24.03 -9.19 -26.70
CA LYS A 90 -24.71 -9.33 -27.99
C LYS A 90 -26.17 -8.93 -27.79
N THR A 91 -26.60 -7.83 -28.40
CA THR A 91 -28.01 -7.48 -28.55
C THR A 91 -28.69 -8.61 -29.33
N GLU A 92 -29.50 -9.43 -28.66
CA GLU A 92 -30.44 -10.34 -29.32
C GLU A 92 -31.41 -9.49 -30.16
N GLN A 93 -31.21 -9.49 -31.48
CA GLN A 93 -32.25 -9.09 -32.42
C GLN A 93 -33.35 -10.15 -32.37
N LYS A 94 -34.43 -9.84 -31.64
CA LYS A 94 -35.65 -10.64 -31.67
C LYS A 94 -36.41 -10.30 -32.95
N LYS A 95 -36.49 -11.30 -33.83
CA LYS A 95 -37.28 -11.34 -35.07
C LYS A 95 -38.78 -11.35 -34.78
#